data_AF-A0A6G6ZV78-F1
#
_entry.id   AF-A0A6G6ZV78-F1
#
_cell.length_a   1.000
_cell.length_b   1.000
_cell.length_c   1.000
_cell.angle_alpha   90.00
_cell.angle_beta   90.00
_cell.angle_gamma   90.00
#
_symmetry.space_group_name_H-M   'P 1'
#
loop_
_entity.id
_entity.type
_entity.pdbx_description
1 polymer ?
#
loop_
_entity_poly.entity_id
_entity_poly.type
_entity_poly.pdbx_seq_one_letter_code
_entity_poly.pdbx_strand_id
1 'polypeptide(L)'
;MSKYFLAQTLGFLCSDEHEPALLEQAVKITDLEYQKLFEGQAQGQAIAADELGRPILVERPGPSAETLALIERAWRDGQLQETDGVVARHRDELDAGGATSLSAAQFQGLQDYRRLLRQWPAQDEFPASDKRPVQVMPAPAAAPAVKRTRARKPAQPAPEASS
;
A
#
# COMPACT_ATOMS: atom_id res chain seq x y z
N MET A 1 -25.37 21.24 35.51
CA MET A 1 -23.99 20.92 35.15
C MET A 1 -23.53 21.95 34.12
N SER A 2 -22.54 22.77 34.44
CA SER A 2 -21.90 23.67 33.47
C SER A 2 -20.73 22.95 32.82
N LYS A 3 -20.62 23.07 31.49
CA LYS A 3 -19.50 22.51 30.73
C LYS A 3 -18.44 23.58 30.46
N TYR A 4 -17.19 23.17 30.47
CA TYR A 4 -16.03 24.01 30.19
C TYR A 4 -15.08 23.29 29.24
N PHE A 5 -14.28 24.04 28.48
CA PHE A 5 -13.29 23.52 27.55
C PHE A 5 -11.90 24.05 27.91
N LEU A 6 -10.93 23.15 28.04
CA LEU A 6 -9.55 23.47 28.40
C LEU A 6 -8.65 23.39 27.17
N ALA A 7 -8.28 24.54 26.62
CA ALA A 7 -7.48 24.64 25.40
C ALA A 7 -6.13 23.90 25.46
N GLN A 8 -5.50 23.81 26.64
CA GLN A 8 -4.20 23.14 26.84
C GLN A 8 -4.23 21.64 26.52
N THR A 9 -5.36 20.98 26.80
CA THR A 9 -5.53 19.53 26.62
C THR A 9 -6.54 19.18 25.54
N LEU A 10 -7.22 20.19 24.97
CA LEU A 10 -8.40 20.07 24.12
C LEU A 10 -9.53 19.23 24.78
N GLY A 11 -9.55 19.21 26.11
CA GLY A 11 -10.48 18.41 26.92
C GLY A 11 -11.70 19.20 27.41
N PHE A 12 -12.75 18.47 27.80
CA PHE A 12 -13.94 19.04 28.43
C PHE A 12 -13.94 18.77 29.93
N LEU A 13 -14.39 19.75 30.71
CA LEU A 13 -14.51 19.69 32.17
C LEU A 13 -15.97 19.95 32.57
N CYS A 14 -16.37 19.41 33.72
CA CYS A 14 -17.70 19.58 34.30
C CYS A 14 -17.60 20.24 35.68
N SER A 15 -18.51 21.18 35.98
CA SER A 15 -18.60 21.89 37.27
C SER A 15 -18.71 20.99 38.51
N ASP A 16 -19.17 19.76 38.32
CA ASP A 16 -19.56 18.85 39.38
C ASP A 16 -18.47 17.79 39.66
N GLU A 17 -17.45 17.69 38.80
CA GLU A 17 -16.42 16.62 38.81
C GLU A 17 -14.98 17.16 38.86
N HIS A 18 -14.76 18.46 38.67
CA HIS A 18 -13.43 19.06 38.51
C HIS A 18 -13.21 20.25 39.46
N GLU A 19 -11.98 20.37 39.96
CA GLU A 19 -11.57 21.44 40.87
C GLU A 19 -11.79 22.85 40.28
N PRO A 20 -12.27 23.83 41.07
CA PRO A 20 -12.60 25.17 40.57
C PRO A 20 -11.40 25.89 39.96
N ALA A 21 -10.19 25.69 40.50
CA ALA A 21 -8.95 26.28 39.97
C ALA A 21 -8.55 25.74 38.56
N LEU A 22 -9.09 24.58 38.16
CA LEU A 22 -8.96 24.06 36.79
C LEU A 22 -10.02 24.68 35.87
N LEU A 23 -11.22 24.93 36.39
CA LEU A 23 -12.32 25.58 35.66
C LEU A 23 -12.01 27.06 35.35
N GLU A 24 -11.26 27.75 36.22
CA GLU A 24 -10.77 29.13 35.97
C GLU A 24 -9.83 29.23 34.75
N GLN A 25 -9.16 28.13 34.37
CA GLN A 25 -8.29 28.05 33.20
C GLN A 25 -9.03 27.59 31.93
N ALA A 26 -10.34 27.33 32.03
CA ALA A 26 -11.14 26.75 30.97
C ALA A 26 -12.26 27.70 30.52
N VAL A 27 -12.56 27.71 29.23
CA VAL A 27 -13.64 28.52 28.66
C VAL A 27 -14.97 27.83 28.93
N LYS A 28 -15.91 28.52 29.60
CA LYS A 28 -17.28 28.03 29.78
C LYS A 28 -18.00 27.96 28.43
N ILE A 29 -18.66 26.83 28.17
CA ILE A 29 -19.44 26.57 26.95
C ILE A 29 -20.87 26.15 27.28
N THR A 30 -21.77 26.32 26.32
CA THR A 30 -23.16 25.86 26.40
C THR A 30 -23.29 24.38 26.02
N ASP A 31 -24.39 23.74 26.44
CA ASP A 31 -24.71 22.38 26.04
C ASP A 31 -24.89 22.23 24.51
N LEU A 32 -25.35 23.28 23.84
CA LEU A 32 -25.53 23.32 22.38
C LEU A 32 -24.19 23.40 21.63
N GLU A 33 -23.24 24.21 22.11
CA GLU A 33 -21.88 24.23 21.57
C GLU A 33 -21.18 22.88 21.76
N TYR A 34 -21.32 22.29 22.95
CA TYR A 34 -20.82 20.93 23.24
C TYR A 34 -21.41 19.89 22.28
N GLN A 35 -22.73 19.88 22.05
CA GLN A 35 -23.37 18.96 21.10
C GLN A 35 -22.82 19.14 19.68
N LYS A 36 -22.74 20.38 19.18
CA LYS A 36 -22.19 20.68 17.85
C LYS A 36 -20.74 20.20 17.68
N LEU A 37 -19.91 20.33 18.72
CA LEU A 37 -18.53 19.86 18.71
C LEU A 37 -18.45 18.33 18.55
N PHE A 38 -19.30 17.58 19.27
CA PHE A 38 -19.38 16.13 19.14
C PHE A 38 -19.97 15.68 17.79
N GLU A 39 -20.96 16.40 17.26
CA GLU A 39 -21.49 16.17 15.90
C GLU A 39 -20.40 16.39 14.84
N GLY A 40 -19.62 17.46 14.94
CA GLY A 40 -18.49 17.72 14.04
C GLY A 40 -17.40 16.64 14.12
N GLN A 41 -17.06 16.16 15.32
CA GLN A 41 -16.15 15.02 15.48
C GLN A 41 -16.70 13.74 14.84
N ALA A 42 -18.00 13.46 14.98
CA ALA A 42 -18.65 12.32 14.31
C ALA A 42 -18.67 12.47 12.78
N GLN A 43 -18.64 13.70 12.27
CA GLN A 43 -18.45 14.03 10.84
C GLN A 43 -16.98 14.05 10.40
N GLY A 44 -16.04 13.65 11.27
CA GLY A 44 -14.62 13.49 10.95
C GLY A 44 -13.72 14.70 11.27
N GLN A 45 -14.31 15.83 11.68
CA GLN A 45 -13.57 17.03 12.07
C GLN A 45 -12.72 16.80 13.33
N ALA A 46 -11.81 17.74 13.61
CA ALA A 46 -11.08 17.82 14.86
C ALA A 46 -11.54 19.05 15.67
N ILE A 47 -11.51 18.94 17.00
CA ILE A 47 -11.69 20.10 17.88
C ILE A 47 -10.31 20.72 18.08
N ALA A 48 -10.20 22.01 17.84
CA ALA A 48 -9.03 22.83 18.16
C ALA A 48 -9.44 24.00 19.07
N ALA A 49 -8.46 24.72 19.60
CA ALA A 49 -8.67 25.98 20.31
C ALA A 49 -8.40 27.18 19.38
N ASP A 50 -9.22 28.22 19.46
CA ASP A 50 -8.91 29.52 18.85
C ASP A 50 -7.93 30.35 19.73
N GLU A 51 -7.57 31.55 19.27
CA GLU A 51 -6.69 32.49 20.00
C GLU A 51 -7.24 32.92 21.37
N LEU A 52 -8.55 32.75 21.60
CA LEU A 52 -9.25 33.05 22.85
C LEU A 52 -9.48 31.80 23.70
N GLY A 53 -8.91 30.66 23.33
CA GLY A 53 -9.04 29.37 24.01
C GLY A 53 -10.41 28.70 23.83
N ARG A 54 -11.25 29.17 22.90
CA ARG A 54 -12.58 28.60 22.64
C ARG A 54 -12.49 27.38 21.73
N PRO A 55 -13.36 26.37 21.90
CA PRO A 55 -13.37 25.22 21.02
C PRO A 55 -13.96 25.57 19.65
N ILE A 56 -13.20 25.28 18.60
CA ILE A 56 -13.60 25.41 17.20
C ILE A 56 -13.49 24.06 16.50
N LEU A 57 -14.35 23.84 15.49
CA LEU A 57 -14.24 22.71 14.58
C LEU A 57 -13.32 23.07 13.42
N VAL A 58 -12.27 22.29 13.25
CA VAL A 58 -11.34 22.41 12.11
C VAL A 58 -11.37 21.11 11.29
N GLU A 59 -10.98 21.20 10.02
CA GLU A 59 -10.67 20.01 9.24
C GLU A 59 -9.57 19.21 9.96
N ARG A 60 -9.72 17.89 10.05
CA ARG A 60 -8.71 17.05 10.69
C ARG A 60 -7.42 17.13 9.87
N PRO A 61 -6.28 17.53 10.46
CA PRO A 61 -5.03 17.57 9.72
C PRO A 61 -4.70 16.16 9.21
N GLY A 62 -4.28 16.08 7.96
CA GLY A 62 -3.85 14.84 7.36
C GLY A 62 -2.62 14.24 8.07
N PRO A 63 -2.30 12.96 7.82
CA PRO A 63 -1.05 12.37 8.29
C PRO A 63 0.15 13.19 7.82
N SER A 64 1.21 13.25 8.63
CA SER A 64 2.43 13.96 8.26
C SER A 64 3.09 13.32 7.03
N ALA A 65 3.92 14.08 6.33
CA ALA A 65 4.71 13.55 5.20
C ALA A 65 5.59 12.34 5.61
N GLU A 66 6.06 12.30 6.87
CA GLU A 66 6.79 11.15 7.42
C GLU A 66 5.86 9.94 7.64
N THR A 67 4.66 10.14 8.18
CA THR A 67 3.67 9.07 8.33
C THR A 67 3.26 8.49 6.98
N LEU A 68 3.01 9.34 5.98
CA LEU A 68 2.77 8.92 4.59
C LEU A 68 3.96 8.12 4.03
N ALA A 69 5.18 8.62 4.20
CA ALA A 69 6.38 7.91 3.77
C ALA A 69 6.55 6.52 4.42
N LEU A 70 6.16 6.35 5.69
CA LEU A 70 6.17 5.04 6.34
C LEU A 70 5.12 4.09 5.73
N ILE A 71 3.90 4.57 5.50
CA ILE A 71 2.83 3.80 4.85
C ILE A 71 3.25 3.33 3.45
N GLU A 72 3.83 4.23 2.65
CA GLU A 72 4.22 3.92 1.28
C GLU A 72 5.45 3.00 1.17
N ARG A 73 6.39 3.07 2.12
CA ARG A 73 7.48 2.08 2.23
C ARG A 73 6.95 0.69 2.61
N ALA A 74 6.00 0.62 3.54
CA ALA A 74 5.35 -0.64 3.90
C ALA A 74 4.56 -1.24 2.72
N TRP A 75 3.86 -0.41 1.93
CA TRP A 75 3.18 -0.84 0.70
C TRP A 75 4.18 -1.39 -0.33
N ARG A 76 5.28 -0.68 -0.60
CA ARG A 76 6.38 -1.14 -1.48
C ARG A 76 6.90 -2.50 -1.04
N ASP A 77 7.14 -2.68 0.26
CA ASP A 77 7.70 -3.90 0.80
C ASP A 77 6.72 -5.07 0.69
N GLY A 78 5.42 -4.82 0.86
CA GLY A 78 4.35 -5.77 0.53
C GLY A 78 4.41 -6.22 -0.94
N GLN A 79 4.44 -5.30 -1.89
CA GLN A 79 4.53 -5.62 -3.33
C GLN A 79 5.80 -6.41 -3.70
N LEU A 80 6.92 -6.11 -3.02
CA LEU A 80 8.17 -6.86 -3.18
C LEU A 80 8.10 -8.27 -2.55
N GLN A 81 7.35 -8.47 -1.47
CA GLN A 81 7.12 -9.80 -0.87
C GLN A 81 6.20 -10.66 -1.74
N GLU A 82 5.06 -10.13 -2.20
CA GLU A 82 4.09 -10.85 -3.04
C GLU A 82 4.72 -11.41 -4.33
N THR A 83 5.65 -10.65 -4.91
CA THR A 83 6.32 -11.02 -6.16
C THR A 83 7.60 -11.85 -5.97
N ASP A 84 8.08 -12.06 -4.74
CA ASP A 84 9.36 -12.73 -4.48
C ASP A 84 9.32 -14.23 -4.80
N GLY A 85 8.28 -14.94 -4.36
CA GLY A 85 8.09 -16.37 -4.63
C GLY A 85 7.87 -16.70 -6.11
N VAL A 86 7.39 -15.74 -6.91
CA VAL A 86 7.28 -15.87 -8.37
C VAL A 86 8.67 -15.80 -9.02
N VAL A 87 9.52 -14.89 -8.54
CA VAL A 87 10.91 -14.75 -9.02
C VAL A 87 11.78 -15.94 -8.61
N ALA A 88 11.62 -16.45 -7.38
CA ALA A 88 12.29 -17.66 -6.93
C ALA A 88 11.94 -18.86 -7.83
N ARG A 89 10.65 -19.18 -7.97
CA ARG A 89 10.18 -20.29 -8.81
C ARG A 89 10.70 -20.21 -10.25
N HIS A 90 10.69 -19.02 -10.86
CA HIS A 90 11.17 -18.87 -12.23
C HIS A 90 12.67 -19.17 -12.38
N ARG A 91 13.48 -18.88 -11.35
CA ARG A 91 14.91 -19.24 -11.33
C ARG A 91 15.07 -20.75 -11.16
N ASP A 92 14.36 -21.36 -10.23
CA ASP A 92 14.38 -22.80 -10.00
C ASP A 92 14.00 -23.58 -11.28
N GLU A 93 13.01 -23.09 -12.03
CA GLU A 93 12.58 -23.67 -13.33
C GLU A 93 13.65 -23.55 -14.43
N LEU A 94 14.38 -22.42 -14.47
CA LEU A 94 15.49 -22.20 -15.41
C LEU A 94 16.68 -23.10 -15.07
N ASP A 95 17.06 -23.18 -13.79
CA ASP A 95 18.18 -24.00 -13.31
C ASP A 95 17.88 -25.51 -13.48
N ALA A 96 16.62 -25.91 -13.37
CA ALA A 96 16.16 -27.26 -13.70
C ALA A 96 16.12 -27.56 -15.22
N GLY A 97 16.36 -26.57 -16.09
CA GLY A 97 16.33 -26.72 -17.55
C GLY A 97 14.94 -27.04 -18.11
N GLY A 98 13.88 -26.74 -17.36
CA GLY A 98 12.50 -27.08 -17.70
C GLY A 98 11.79 -26.04 -18.57
N ALA A 99 10.49 -26.27 -18.79
CA ALA A 99 9.61 -25.21 -19.28
C ALA A 99 9.22 -24.29 -18.11
N THR A 100 9.38 -22.99 -18.27
CA THR A 100 9.07 -22.00 -17.23
C THR A 100 7.58 -21.65 -17.18
N SER A 101 7.05 -21.40 -15.98
CA SER A 101 5.66 -20.95 -15.75
C SER A 101 5.40 -19.53 -16.27
N LEU A 102 6.45 -18.71 -16.38
CA LEU A 102 6.42 -17.40 -17.03
C LEU A 102 7.23 -17.40 -18.32
N SER A 103 6.73 -16.70 -19.34
CA SER A 103 7.55 -16.35 -20.50
C SER A 103 8.66 -15.36 -20.11
N ALA A 104 9.75 -15.34 -20.87
CA ALA A 104 10.87 -14.42 -20.64
C ALA A 104 10.41 -12.94 -20.64
N ALA A 105 9.43 -12.57 -21.47
CA ALA A 105 8.86 -11.23 -21.49
C ALA A 105 8.11 -10.89 -20.19
N GLN A 106 7.29 -11.80 -19.67
CA GLN A 106 6.59 -11.62 -18.39
C GLN A 106 7.57 -11.52 -17.22
N PHE A 107 8.63 -12.33 -17.22
CA PHE A 107 9.66 -12.27 -16.19
C PHE A 107 10.46 -10.95 -16.23
N GLN A 108 10.82 -10.45 -17.42
CA GLN A 108 11.45 -9.13 -17.55
C GLN A 108 10.54 -8.01 -17.07
N GLY A 109 9.26 -7.99 -17.48
CA GLY A 109 8.29 -7.00 -16.99
C GLY A 109 8.10 -7.04 -15.45
N LEU A 110 8.15 -8.22 -14.84
CA LEU A 110 8.13 -8.38 -13.39
C LEU A 110 9.40 -7.81 -12.72
N GLN A 111 10.57 -8.05 -13.32
CA GLN A 111 11.85 -7.54 -12.82
C GLN A 111 11.97 -6.02 -12.99
N ASP A 112 11.44 -5.46 -14.08
CA ASP A 112 11.31 -4.02 -14.30
C ASP A 112 10.39 -3.37 -13.26
N TYR A 113 9.21 -3.95 -13.02
CA TYR A 113 8.29 -3.50 -11.97
C TYR A 113 8.95 -3.51 -10.58
N ARG A 114 9.62 -4.61 -10.21
CA ARG A 114 10.36 -4.73 -8.94
C ARG A 114 11.54 -3.76 -8.84
N ARG A 115 12.13 -3.30 -9.95
CA ARG A 115 13.14 -2.24 -9.98
C ARG A 115 12.51 -0.87 -9.71
N LEU A 116 11.40 -0.54 -10.38
CA LEU A 116 10.66 0.70 -10.16
C LEU A 116 10.22 0.85 -8.70
N LEU A 117 9.65 -0.21 -8.10
CA LEU A 117 9.30 -0.22 -6.66
C LEU A 117 10.48 0.12 -5.76
N ARG A 118 11.69 -0.39 -6.03
CA ARG A 118 12.89 -0.11 -5.23
C ARG A 118 13.42 1.32 -5.41
N GLN A 119 13.24 1.90 -6.60
CA GLN A 119 13.67 3.27 -6.93
C GLN A 119 12.69 4.33 -6.44
N TRP A 120 11.39 4.01 -6.37
CA TRP A 120 10.31 4.95 -6.08
C TRP A 120 10.49 5.79 -4.80
N PRO A 121 10.97 5.27 -3.65
CA PRO A 121 11.20 6.09 -2.44
C PRO A 121 12.34 7.12 -2.55
N ALA A 122 13.04 7.18 -3.67
CA ALA A 122 14.07 8.18 -3.98
C ALA A 122 13.65 9.13 -5.13
N GLN A 123 12.38 9.09 -5.56
CA GLN A 123 11.81 9.98 -6.57
C GLN A 123 11.04 11.13 -5.92
N ASP A 124 11.00 12.30 -6.58
CA ASP A 124 10.30 13.50 -6.09
C ASP A 124 8.79 13.31 -5.91
N GLU A 125 8.23 12.28 -6.55
CA GLU A 125 6.80 11.93 -6.51
C GLU A 125 6.41 11.11 -5.26
N PHE A 126 7.38 10.69 -4.44
CA PHE A 126 7.12 10.00 -3.18
C PHE A 126 6.79 11.02 -2.06
N PRO A 127 5.78 10.80 -1.21
CA PRO A 127 4.98 9.57 -1.02
C PRO A 127 3.56 9.66 -1.62
N ALA A 128 3.37 10.22 -2.82
CA ALA A 128 2.02 10.34 -3.40
C ALA A 128 1.48 8.97 -3.87
N SER A 129 0.37 8.50 -3.28
CA SER A 129 -0.24 7.20 -3.58
C SER A 129 -0.62 7.03 -5.06
N ASP A 130 -1.03 8.11 -5.73
CA ASP A 130 -1.40 8.12 -7.15
C ASP A 130 -0.19 7.99 -8.10
N LYS A 131 1.02 8.02 -7.55
CA LYS A 131 2.31 7.89 -8.25
C LYS A 131 2.99 6.55 -7.96
N ARG A 132 2.32 5.63 -7.28
CA ARG A 132 2.79 4.25 -7.08
C ARG A 132 3.11 3.59 -8.43
N PRO A 133 4.26 2.89 -8.57
CA PRO A 133 4.53 2.07 -9.74
C PRO A 133 3.41 1.05 -9.98
N VAL A 134 2.98 0.91 -11.24
CA VAL A 134 1.94 -0.06 -11.65
C VAL A 134 2.59 -1.25 -12.35
N GLN A 135 2.17 -2.46 -12.02
CA GLN A 135 2.64 -3.66 -12.69
C GLN A 135 2.03 -3.77 -14.10
N VAL A 136 2.82 -3.51 -15.14
CA VAL A 136 2.44 -3.77 -16.53
C VAL A 136 2.96 -5.15 -16.93
N MET A 137 2.10 -6.17 -16.84
CA MET A 137 2.44 -7.50 -17.34
C MET A 137 2.27 -7.55 -18.88
N PRO A 138 3.33 -7.81 -19.66
CA PRO A 138 3.16 -8.04 -21.09
C PRO A 138 2.38 -9.34 -21.32
N ALA A 139 1.52 -9.36 -22.34
CA ALA A 139 0.86 -10.57 -22.79
C ALA A 139 1.90 -11.65 -23.13
N PRO A 140 1.62 -12.94 -22.87
CA PRO A 140 2.54 -14.01 -23.23
C PRO A 140 2.68 -14.03 -24.76
N ALA A 141 3.85 -13.61 -25.26
CA ALA A 141 4.20 -13.79 -26.66
C ALA A 141 4.11 -15.28 -26.98
N ALA A 142 3.38 -15.64 -28.03
CA ALA A 142 3.16 -17.03 -28.40
C ALA A 142 4.50 -17.78 -28.48
N ALA A 143 4.65 -18.83 -27.68
CA ALA A 143 5.92 -19.53 -27.54
C ALA A 143 6.46 -19.93 -28.92
N PRO A 144 7.75 -19.69 -29.23
CA PRO A 144 8.31 -20.09 -30.51
C PRO A 144 8.15 -21.60 -30.65
N ALA A 145 7.39 -22.02 -31.66
CA ALA A 145 7.07 -23.42 -31.86
C ALA A 145 8.36 -24.23 -32.02
N VAL A 146 8.73 -24.97 -30.96
CA VAL A 146 9.93 -25.79 -30.95
C VAL A 146 9.78 -26.84 -32.05
N LYS A 147 10.49 -26.62 -33.16
CA LYS A 147 10.55 -27.55 -34.29
C LYS A 147 11.22 -28.83 -33.81
N ARG A 148 10.44 -29.76 -33.26
CA ARG A 148 10.87 -31.12 -32.94
C ARG A 148 11.24 -31.80 -34.25
N THR A 149 12.50 -31.71 -34.65
CA THR A 149 13.07 -32.44 -35.79
C THR A 149 12.92 -33.93 -35.52
N ARG A 150 11.80 -34.50 -35.99
CA ARG A 150 11.51 -35.92 -35.87
C ARG A 150 12.45 -36.67 -36.81
N ALA A 151 13.58 -37.12 -36.29
CA ALA A 151 14.39 -38.14 -36.94
C ALA A 151 13.54 -39.40 -37.16
N ARG A 152 13.00 -39.57 -38.38
CA ARG A 152 12.35 -40.82 -38.78
C ARG A 152 13.43 -41.85 -39.09
N LYS A 153 13.53 -42.89 -38.26
CA LYS A 153 13.99 -44.21 -38.66
C LYS A 153 12.74 -45.07 -38.88
N PRO A 154 12.45 -45.48 -40.13
CA PRO A 154 12.50 -46.91 -40.48
C PRO A 154 12.94 -47.10 -41.96
N ALA A 155 13.13 -48.30 -42.54
CA ALA A 155 13.12 -49.69 -42.10
C ALA A 155 14.43 -50.36 -42.64
N GLN A 156 14.62 -51.63 -43.06
CA GLN A 156 13.89 -52.91 -42.97
C GLN A 156 14.94 -54.05 -43.13
N PRO A 157 14.79 -55.25 -42.52
CA PRO A 157 15.61 -56.40 -42.90
C PRO A 157 15.11 -57.04 -44.20
N ALA A 158 16.04 -57.54 -45.03
CA ALA A 158 15.73 -58.29 -46.24
C ALA A 158 15.51 -59.79 -45.93
N PRO A 159 14.57 -60.47 -46.60
CA PRO A 159 14.51 -61.93 -46.61
C PRO A 159 15.38 -62.47 -47.76
N GLU A 160 16.39 -63.28 -47.45
CA GLU A 160 17.07 -64.10 -48.46
C GLU A 160 16.26 -65.37 -48.73
N ALA A 161 16.10 -65.69 -50.02
CA ALA A 161 15.49 -66.92 -50.51
C ALA A 161 16.37 -67.54 -51.60
N SER A 162 16.21 -68.85 -51.80
CA SER A 162 16.97 -69.73 -52.72
C SER A 162 18.40 -70.06 -52.28
N SER A 163 18.75 -71.32 -52.01
CA SER A 163 18.37 -72.53 -52.76
C SER A 163 18.28 -73.78 -51.88
#